data_AF-A0A127VC32-F1
#
_entry.id   AF-A0A127VC32-F1
#
_cell.length_a   1.000
_cell.length_b   1.000
_cell.length_c   1.000
_cell.angle_alpha   90.00
_cell.angle_beta   90.00
_cell.angle_gamma   90.00
#
_symmetry.space_group_name_H-M   'P 1'
#
loop_
_entity.id
_entity.type
_entity.pdbx_description
1 polymer ?
#
loop_
_entity_poly.entity_id
_entity_poly.type
_entity_poly.pdbx_seq_one_letter_code
_entity_poly.pdbx_strand_id
1 'polypeptide(L)'
;MLEANRVITHKHDGTARNYQALLVSTVSKGRTVILMTNNQQNNLYTFNVSIQAILDEKPYTQIKKSVLGTFGKQIDQLNGTEVITFYEKMKKEHNDEYSFDAEATLNEIGYNFLRQKKFTDAILIFEHNTKLFPESGNVFDSLGEAYYKQGDKSKALLNYKKSIVLNPENGDAKKIIAELSSKF
;
A
#
# COMPACT_ATOMS: atom_id res chain seq x y z
N MET A 1 -14.58 -22.06 13.49
CA MET A 1 -14.47 -21.81 14.95
C MET A 1 -15.54 -22.63 15.63
N LEU A 2 -15.14 -23.34 16.69
CA LEU A 2 -16.02 -24.17 17.51
C LEU A 2 -16.18 -23.51 18.88
N GLU A 3 -17.37 -23.62 19.45
CA GLU A 3 -17.64 -23.30 20.85
C GLU A 3 -18.56 -24.38 21.41
N ALA A 4 -18.21 -24.95 22.58
CA ALA A 4 -18.95 -26.05 23.21
C ALA A 4 -19.35 -27.18 22.21
N ASN A 5 -18.40 -27.63 21.38
CA ASN A 5 -18.59 -28.65 20.33
C ASN A 5 -19.62 -28.30 19.23
N ARG A 6 -19.97 -27.02 19.06
CA ARG A 6 -20.81 -26.52 17.96
C ARG A 6 -20.01 -25.60 17.04
N VAL A 7 -20.26 -25.69 15.73
CA VAL A 7 -19.72 -24.72 14.77
C VAL A 7 -20.43 -23.40 14.97
N ILE A 8 -19.69 -22.38 15.38
CA ILE A 8 -20.20 -21.01 15.53
C ILE A 8 -19.91 -20.15 14.31
N THR A 9 -18.77 -20.39 13.66
CA THR A 9 -18.38 -19.71 12.43
C THR A 9 -17.66 -20.68 11.51
N HIS A 10 -18.04 -20.69 10.24
CA HIS A 10 -17.31 -21.36 9.16
C HIS A 10 -16.84 -20.32 8.15
N LYS A 11 -15.60 -20.43 7.69
CA LYS A 11 -15.00 -19.53 6.71
C LYS A 11 -14.29 -20.34 5.64
N HIS A 12 -14.47 -19.93 4.39
CA HIS A 12 -13.73 -20.43 3.25
C HIS A 12 -13.41 -19.27 2.29
N ASP A 13 -12.21 -19.22 1.75
CA ASP A 13 -11.80 -18.24 0.75
C ASP A 13 -11.07 -18.91 -0.41
N GLY A 14 -10.94 -18.17 -1.52
CA GLY A 14 -10.25 -18.64 -2.72
C GLY A 14 -9.82 -17.48 -3.58
N THR A 15 -8.68 -17.62 -4.24
CA THR A 15 -8.15 -16.62 -5.18
C THR A 15 -7.64 -17.33 -6.42
N ALA A 16 -8.01 -16.83 -7.60
CA ALA A 16 -7.56 -17.32 -8.89
C ALA A 16 -7.38 -16.14 -9.87
N ARG A 17 -6.13 -15.76 -10.15
CA ARG A 17 -5.82 -14.51 -10.88
C ARG A 17 -6.58 -13.34 -10.22
N ASN A 18 -7.32 -12.56 -11.00
CA ASN A 18 -8.08 -11.41 -10.51
C ASN A 18 -9.37 -11.80 -9.76
N TYR A 19 -9.75 -13.07 -9.73
CA TYR A 19 -10.94 -13.52 -9.02
C TYR A 19 -10.64 -13.80 -7.56
N GLN A 20 -11.48 -13.29 -6.66
CA GLN A 20 -11.47 -13.65 -5.25
C GLN A 20 -12.88 -14.00 -4.79
N ALA A 21 -12.97 -14.98 -3.91
CA ALA A 21 -14.20 -15.36 -3.23
C ALA A 21 -13.96 -15.46 -1.72
N LEU A 22 -14.95 -15.05 -0.94
CA LEU A 22 -14.99 -15.21 0.51
C LEU A 22 -16.39 -15.64 0.91
N LEU A 23 -16.47 -16.75 1.64
CA LEU A 23 -17.67 -17.24 2.30
C LEU A 23 -17.44 -17.19 3.80
N VAL A 24 -18.34 -16.51 4.51
CA VAL A 24 -18.36 -16.49 5.98
C VAL A 24 -19.76 -16.83 6.47
N SER A 25 -19.90 -18.00 7.07
CA SER A 25 -21.14 -18.42 7.73
C SER A 25 -21.01 -18.19 9.24
N THR A 26 -21.86 -17.34 9.79
CA THR A 26 -21.98 -17.08 11.23
C THR A 26 -23.22 -17.83 11.73
N VAL A 27 -23.02 -19.11 12.06
CA VAL A 27 -24.08 -20.08 12.38
C VAL A 27 -24.88 -19.63 13.60
N SER A 28 -24.20 -19.08 14.62
CA SER A 28 -24.85 -18.56 15.83
C SER A 28 -25.86 -17.44 15.58
N LYS A 29 -25.77 -16.77 14.42
CA LYS A 29 -26.68 -15.69 13.98
C LYS A 29 -27.58 -16.08 12.82
N GLY A 30 -27.54 -17.35 12.37
CA GLY A 30 -28.34 -17.84 11.26
C GLY A 30 -28.08 -17.15 9.91
N ARG A 31 -26.86 -16.64 9.67
CA ARG A 31 -26.54 -15.90 8.44
C ARG A 31 -25.23 -16.32 7.78
N THR A 32 -25.18 -16.19 6.46
CA THR A 32 -23.98 -16.41 5.65
C THR A 32 -23.77 -15.24 4.69
N VAL A 33 -22.56 -14.70 4.66
CA VAL A 33 -22.13 -13.66 3.73
C VAL A 33 -21.22 -14.30 2.69
N ILE A 34 -21.53 -14.09 1.41
CA ILE A 34 -20.73 -14.55 0.27
C ILE A 34 -20.33 -13.33 -0.54
N LEU A 35 -19.02 -13.13 -0.70
CA LEU A 35 -18.45 -12.06 -1.49
C LEU A 35 -17.66 -12.67 -2.65
N MET A 36 -17.85 -12.12 -3.84
CA MET A 36 -17.12 -12.51 -5.04
C MET A 36 -16.72 -11.23 -5.79
N THR A 37 -15.48 -11.20 -6.25
CA THR A 37 -14.96 -10.10 -7.06
C THR A 37 -14.11 -10.67 -8.19
N ASN A 38 -14.12 -9.98 -9.34
CA ASN A 38 -13.21 -10.20 -10.45
C ASN A 38 -12.08 -9.15 -10.48
N ASN A 39 -11.91 -8.43 -9.38
CA ASN A 39 -10.86 -7.45 -9.15
C ASN A 39 -10.13 -7.79 -7.83
N GLN A 40 -8.88 -8.26 -7.93
CA GLN A 40 -8.08 -8.70 -6.80
C GLN A 40 -7.52 -7.51 -6.03
N GLN A 41 -8.35 -6.93 -5.16
CA GLN A 41 -7.97 -5.84 -4.25
C GLN A 41 -7.62 -6.31 -2.84
N ASN A 42 -7.73 -7.62 -2.57
CA ASN A 42 -7.42 -8.24 -1.27
C ASN A 42 -8.17 -7.62 -0.08
N ASN A 43 -9.36 -7.06 -0.33
CA ASN A 43 -10.15 -6.32 0.65
C ASN A 43 -11.46 -7.02 1.06
N LEU A 44 -11.74 -8.22 0.52
CA LEU A 44 -12.99 -8.96 0.80
C LEU A 44 -13.21 -9.19 2.30
N TYR A 45 -12.14 -9.41 3.06
CA TYR A 45 -12.19 -9.56 4.51
C TYR A 45 -12.69 -8.29 5.21
N THR A 46 -12.16 -7.14 4.82
CA THR A 46 -12.59 -5.83 5.33
C THR A 46 -14.06 -5.57 5.00
N PHE A 47 -14.48 -5.87 3.76
CA PHE A 47 -15.89 -5.81 3.36
C PHE A 47 -16.77 -6.70 4.23
N ASN A 48 -16.37 -7.95 4.45
CA ASN A 48 -17.12 -8.85 5.33
C ASN A 48 -17.23 -8.28 6.76
N VAL A 49 -16.15 -7.74 7.34
CA VAL A 49 -16.21 -7.14 8.68
C VAL A 49 -17.22 -6.00 8.74
N SER A 50 -17.18 -5.06 7.79
CA SER A 50 -18.12 -3.94 7.75
C SER A 50 -19.56 -4.40 7.52
N ILE A 51 -19.80 -5.36 6.61
CA ILE A 51 -21.13 -5.94 6.38
C ILE A 51 -21.67 -6.60 7.65
N GLN A 52 -20.84 -7.38 8.35
CA GLN A 52 -21.24 -8.06 9.57
C GLN A 52 -21.59 -7.05 10.68
N ALA A 53 -20.86 -5.94 10.78
CA ALA A 53 -21.15 -4.85 11.71
C ALA A 53 -22.48 -4.15 11.37
N ILE A 54 -22.73 -3.85 10.08
CA ILE A 54 -24.00 -3.28 9.61
C ILE A 54 -25.18 -4.19 9.97
N LEU A 55 -25.07 -5.49 9.68
CA LEU A 55 -26.11 -6.48 10.00
C LEU A 55 -26.28 -6.72 11.51
N ASP A 56 -25.33 -6.26 12.34
CA ASP A 56 -25.42 -6.28 13.80
C ASP A 56 -25.88 -4.93 14.39
N GLU A 57 -26.21 -3.95 13.55
CA GLU A 57 -26.52 -2.57 13.96
C GLU A 57 -25.39 -1.94 14.80
N LYS A 58 -24.14 -2.32 14.51
CA LYS A 58 -22.94 -1.79 15.16
C LYS A 58 -22.26 -0.72 14.30
N PRO A 59 -21.46 0.18 14.92
CA PRO A 59 -20.58 1.06 14.16
C PRO A 59 -19.67 0.25 13.23
N TYR A 60 -19.45 0.77 12.02
CA TYR A 60 -18.61 0.14 11.01
C TYR A 60 -17.62 1.15 10.43
N THR A 61 -16.55 0.64 9.84
CA THR A 61 -15.60 1.47 9.08
C THR A 61 -16.00 1.47 7.62
N GLN A 62 -16.25 2.65 7.06
CA GLN A 62 -16.44 2.82 5.62
C GLN A 62 -15.15 2.43 4.90
N ILE A 63 -15.27 1.57 3.90
CA ILE A 63 -14.13 1.15 3.12
C ILE A 63 -13.81 2.27 2.12
N LYS A 64 -12.60 2.81 2.26
CA LYS A 64 -12.09 3.86 1.39
C LYS A 64 -11.79 3.30 -0.01
N LYS A 65 -12.12 4.09 -1.04
CA LYS A 65 -11.82 3.80 -2.44
C LYS A 65 -10.31 3.94 -2.69
N SER A 66 -9.80 3.17 -3.64
CA SER A 66 -8.39 3.25 -4.05
C SER A 66 -8.10 4.59 -4.74
N VAL A 67 -7.09 5.31 -4.24
CA VAL A 67 -6.59 6.55 -4.87
C VAL A 67 -6.11 6.28 -6.29
N LEU A 68 -5.32 5.22 -6.51
CA LEU A 68 -4.79 4.89 -7.84
C LEU A 68 -5.89 4.35 -8.76
N GLY A 69 -6.83 3.58 -8.23
CA GLY A 69 -7.97 3.10 -9.00
C GLY A 69 -8.87 4.23 -9.51
N THR A 70 -9.01 5.31 -8.74
CA THR A 70 -9.87 6.45 -9.12
C THR A 70 -9.12 7.55 -9.86
N PHE A 71 -7.95 7.94 -9.38
CA PHE A 71 -7.21 9.12 -9.85
C PHE A 71 -5.95 8.77 -10.64
N GLY A 72 -5.62 7.48 -10.82
CA GLY A 72 -4.37 7.06 -11.48
C GLY A 72 -4.13 7.72 -12.83
N LYS A 73 -5.16 7.77 -13.71
CA LYS A 73 -5.05 8.43 -15.02
C LYS A 73 -4.75 9.92 -14.94
N GLN A 74 -5.27 10.60 -13.92
CA GLN A 74 -4.99 12.02 -13.70
C GLN A 74 -3.55 12.18 -13.18
N ILE A 75 -3.17 11.36 -12.18
CA ILE A 75 -1.82 11.36 -11.59
C ILE A 75 -0.75 11.09 -12.66
N ASP A 76 -1.00 10.18 -13.60
CA ASP A 76 -0.07 9.85 -14.70
C ASP A 76 0.26 11.04 -15.62
N GLN A 77 -0.58 12.07 -15.64
CA GLN A 77 -0.40 13.28 -16.45
C GLN A 77 0.39 14.38 -15.74
N LEU A 78 0.61 14.23 -14.43
CA LEU A 78 1.23 15.24 -13.57
C LEU A 78 2.74 15.00 -13.43
N ASN A 79 3.48 16.06 -13.13
CA ASN A 79 4.86 15.94 -12.61
C ASN A 79 4.88 15.75 -11.09
N GLY A 80 6.05 15.50 -10.50
CA GLY A 80 6.17 15.16 -9.07
C GLY A 80 5.60 16.22 -8.13
N THR A 81 5.82 17.51 -8.43
CA THR A 81 5.31 18.62 -7.60
C THR A 81 3.79 18.75 -7.71
N GLU A 82 3.26 18.60 -8.91
CA GLU A 82 1.81 18.62 -9.17
C GLU A 82 1.12 17.43 -8.49
N VAL A 83 1.73 16.24 -8.52
CA VAL A 83 1.21 15.07 -7.82
C VAL A 83 1.15 15.31 -6.32
N ILE A 84 2.20 15.84 -5.68
CA ILE A 84 2.19 16.12 -4.24
C ILE A 84 1.10 17.14 -3.90
N THR A 85 0.98 18.20 -4.70
CA THR A 85 -0.05 19.23 -4.50
C THR A 85 -1.46 18.64 -4.62
N PHE A 86 -1.69 17.82 -5.64
CA PHE A 86 -2.95 17.09 -5.82
C PHE A 86 -3.22 16.14 -4.65
N TYR A 87 -2.21 15.34 -4.26
CA TYR A 87 -2.32 14.34 -3.20
C TYR A 87 -2.71 14.98 -1.87
N GLU A 88 -2.01 16.03 -1.46
CA GLU A 88 -2.28 16.73 -0.20
C GLU A 88 -3.66 17.41 -0.20
N LYS A 89 -4.02 18.06 -1.32
CA LYS A 89 -5.35 18.66 -1.46
C LYS A 89 -6.45 17.61 -1.33
N MET A 90 -6.36 16.53 -2.11
CA MET A 90 -7.39 15.49 -2.13
C MET A 90 -7.44 14.70 -0.82
N LYS A 91 -6.29 14.49 -0.18
CA LYS A 91 -6.22 13.93 1.17
C LYS A 91 -6.99 14.81 2.15
N LYS A 92 -6.78 16.13 2.14
CA LYS A 92 -7.49 17.05 3.02
C LYS A 92 -9.00 17.07 2.78
N GLU A 93 -9.43 17.06 1.52
CA GLU A 93 -10.84 17.21 1.14
C GLU A 93 -11.62 15.89 1.20
N HIS A 94 -10.96 14.74 1.00
CA HIS A 94 -11.62 13.47 0.76
C HIS A 94 -10.99 12.29 1.52
N ASN A 95 -10.32 12.52 2.66
CA ASN A 95 -9.69 11.42 3.41
C ASN A 95 -10.69 10.33 3.81
N ASP A 96 -11.94 10.69 4.11
CA ASP A 96 -12.95 9.71 4.54
C ASP A 96 -13.44 8.83 3.39
N GLU A 97 -13.24 9.26 2.14
CA GLU A 97 -13.68 8.53 0.94
C GLU A 97 -12.56 7.74 0.27
N TYR A 98 -11.31 8.22 0.28
CA TYR A 98 -10.20 7.62 -0.46
C TYR A 98 -8.97 7.33 0.41
N SER A 99 -8.24 6.27 0.07
CA SER A 99 -7.12 5.74 0.85
C SER A 99 -5.79 6.50 0.64
N PHE A 100 -5.70 7.75 1.11
CA PHE A 100 -4.50 8.60 1.06
C PHE A 100 -3.47 8.35 2.19
N ASP A 101 -3.74 7.42 3.09
CA ASP A 101 -2.85 7.09 4.22
C ASP A 101 -2.06 5.79 4.02
N ALA A 102 -1.96 5.32 2.77
CA ALA A 102 -1.20 4.12 2.44
C ALA A 102 0.15 4.47 1.83
N GLU A 103 1.22 4.08 2.50
CA GLU A 103 2.60 4.15 2.00
C GLU A 103 2.72 3.59 0.58
N ALA A 104 2.06 2.44 0.35
CA ALA A 104 2.06 1.74 -0.93
C ALA A 104 1.55 2.61 -2.09
N THR A 105 0.60 3.52 -1.84
CA THR A 105 0.06 4.44 -2.86
C THR A 105 1.16 5.34 -3.40
N LEU A 106 1.85 6.08 -2.52
CA LEU A 106 2.95 6.96 -2.94
C LEU A 106 4.13 6.15 -3.50
N ASN A 107 4.37 4.96 -2.96
CA ASN A 107 5.42 4.07 -3.45
C ASN A 107 5.16 3.70 -4.92
N GLU A 108 3.95 3.26 -5.25
CA GLU A 108 3.56 2.87 -6.61
C GLU A 108 3.64 4.04 -7.60
N ILE A 109 3.24 5.25 -7.18
CA ILE A 109 3.42 6.48 -7.96
C ILE A 109 4.91 6.73 -8.23
N GLY A 110 5.77 6.68 -7.21
CA GLY A 110 7.21 6.88 -7.36
C GLY A 110 7.84 5.86 -8.32
N TYR A 111 7.46 4.58 -8.20
CA TYR A 111 7.92 3.55 -9.13
C TYR A 111 7.39 3.75 -10.55
N ASN A 112 6.21 4.33 -10.73
CA ASN A 112 5.72 4.72 -12.06
C ASN A 112 6.64 5.76 -12.70
N PHE A 113 7.01 6.81 -11.96
CA PHE A 113 8.00 7.79 -12.43
C PHE A 113 9.36 7.15 -12.73
N LEU A 114 9.84 6.21 -11.90
CA LEU A 114 11.08 5.47 -12.18
C LEU A 114 11.01 4.67 -13.48
N ARG A 115 9.90 3.97 -13.76
CA ARG A 115 9.71 3.23 -15.02
C ARG A 115 9.74 4.16 -16.23
N GLN A 116 9.24 5.39 -16.07
CA GLN A 116 9.31 6.44 -17.09
C GLN A 116 10.68 7.16 -17.15
N LYS A 117 11.67 6.74 -16.34
CA LYS A 117 12.99 7.40 -16.18
C LYS A 117 12.91 8.87 -15.72
N LYS A 118 11.79 9.28 -15.13
CA LYS A 118 11.60 10.61 -14.53
C LYS A 118 12.13 10.62 -13.09
N PHE A 119 13.46 10.55 -12.96
CA PHE A 119 14.10 10.32 -11.65
C PHE A 119 13.84 11.45 -10.65
N THR A 120 13.87 12.71 -11.09
CA THR A 120 13.62 13.87 -10.21
C THR A 120 12.21 13.82 -9.64
N ASP A 121 11.21 13.50 -10.45
CA ASP A 121 9.82 13.37 -10.00
C ASP A 121 9.67 12.20 -9.03
N ALA A 122 10.27 11.04 -9.33
CA ALA A 122 10.25 9.89 -8.44
C ALA A 122 10.85 10.21 -7.06
N ILE A 123 11.99 10.91 -7.04
CA ILE A 123 12.65 11.33 -5.80
C ILE A 123 11.71 12.22 -4.98
N LEU A 124 11.04 13.21 -5.60
CA LEU A 124 10.08 14.07 -4.88
C LEU A 124 8.97 13.25 -4.22
N ILE A 125 8.41 12.27 -4.93
CA ILE A 125 7.35 11.40 -4.39
C ILE A 125 7.87 10.54 -3.24
N PHE A 126 9.03 9.90 -3.41
CA PHE A 126 9.60 9.06 -2.36
C PHE A 126 10.04 9.87 -1.13
N GLU A 127 10.63 11.05 -1.31
CA GLU A 127 10.94 11.96 -0.20
C GLU A 127 9.69 12.35 0.57
N HIS A 128 8.60 12.66 -0.13
CA HIS A 128 7.32 12.90 0.51
C HIS A 128 6.83 11.67 1.28
N ASN A 129 6.96 10.47 0.71
CA ASN A 129 6.62 9.21 1.37
C ASN A 129 7.43 8.98 2.66
N THR A 130 8.73 9.28 2.64
CA THR A 130 9.59 9.16 3.85
C THR A 130 9.19 10.11 4.98
N LYS A 131 8.56 11.25 4.66
CA LYS A 131 8.06 12.19 5.68
C LYS A 131 6.78 11.68 6.33
N LEU A 132 5.94 10.98 5.58
CA LEU A 132 4.69 10.40 6.09
C LEU A 132 4.91 9.08 6.83
N PHE A 133 5.90 8.29 6.42
CA PHE A 133 6.19 6.96 6.99
C PHE A 133 7.66 6.85 7.43
N PRO A 134 8.12 7.67 8.40
CA PRO A 134 9.54 7.77 8.76
C PRO A 134 10.12 6.51 9.44
N GLU A 135 9.27 5.56 9.84
CA GLU A 135 9.65 4.30 10.48
C GLU A 135 9.64 3.11 9.51
N SER A 136 9.24 3.32 8.24
CA SER A 136 9.21 2.25 7.25
C SER A 136 10.56 2.09 6.55
N GLY A 137 11.18 0.92 6.66
CA GLY A 137 12.39 0.63 5.88
C GLY A 137 12.16 0.66 4.36
N ASN A 138 10.94 0.35 3.91
CA ASN A 138 10.59 0.24 2.49
C ASN A 138 10.59 1.62 1.77
N VAL A 139 10.16 2.69 2.46
CA VAL A 139 10.20 4.04 1.84
C VAL A 139 11.63 4.55 1.64
N PHE A 140 12.54 4.26 2.57
CA PHE A 140 13.95 4.63 2.41
C PHE A 140 14.66 3.75 1.39
N ASP A 141 14.27 2.48 1.27
CA ASP A 141 14.75 1.60 0.19
C ASP A 141 14.40 2.18 -1.19
N SER A 142 13.12 2.54 -1.35
CA SER A 142 12.59 3.08 -2.62
C SER A 142 13.19 4.44 -2.96
N LEU A 143 13.39 5.32 -1.96
CA LEU A 143 14.13 6.58 -2.14
C LEU A 143 15.60 6.34 -2.52
N GLY A 144 16.24 5.35 -1.88
CA GLY A 144 17.61 4.92 -2.20
C GLY A 144 17.74 4.44 -3.65
N GLU A 145 16.79 3.64 -4.12
CA GLU A 145 16.76 3.17 -5.51
C GLU A 145 16.60 4.33 -6.50
N ALA A 146 15.74 5.30 -6.19
CA ALA A 146 15.55 6.45 -7.06
C ALA A 146 16.84 7.29 -7.21
N TYR A 147 17.54 7.54 -6.09
CA TYR A 147 18.84 8.20 -6.12
C TYR A 147 19.91 7.39 -6.84
N TYR A 148 19.92 6.07 -6.65
CA TYR A 148 20.86 5.16 -7.33
C TYR A 148 20.67 5.22 -8.85
N LYS A 149 19.42 5.15 -9.34
CA LYS A 149 19.10 5.26 -10.76
C LYS A 149 19.38 6.65 -11.35
N GLN A 150 19.24 7.73 -10.55
CA GLN A 150 19.64 9.07 -10.95
C GLN A 150 21.17 9.23 -11.05
N GLY A 151 21.92 8.37 -10.37
CA GLY A 151 23.39 8.40 -10.31
C GLY A 151 23.96 9.06 -9.04
N ASP A 152 23.12 9.55 -8.13
CA ASP A 152 23.54 10.08 -6.83
C ASP A 152 23.79 8.94 -5.84
N LYS A 153 24.95 8.28 -6.02
CA LYS A 153 25.37 7.13 -5.21
C LYS A 153 25.52 7.46 -3.73
N SER A 154 25.89 8.70 -3.40
CA SER A 154 26.07 9.15 -2.02
C SER A 154 24.73 9.19 -1.29
N LYS A 155 23.70 9.81 -1.89
CA LYS A 155 22.36 9.80 -1.32
C LYS A 155 21.69 8.44 -1.36
N ALA A 156 21.96 7.64 -2.40
CA ALA A 156 21.49 6.26 -2.45
C ALA A 156 22.00 5.45 -1.25
N LEU A 157 23.32 5.48 -1.01
CA LEU A 157 23.95 4.77 0.10
C LEU A 157 23.38 5.21 1.47
N LEU A 158 23.16 6.52 1.66
CA LEU A 158 22.56 7.05 2.87
C LEU A 158 21.17 6.45 3.13
N ASN A 159 20.32 6.43 2.11
CA ASN A 159 18.94 5.95 2.22
C ASN A 159 18.86 4.43 2.39
N TYR A 160 19.67 3.66 1.65
CA TYR A 160 19.75 2.22 1.87
C TYR A 160 20.25 1.87 3.28
N LYS A 161 21.24 2.61 3.80
CA LYS A 161 21.70 2.44 5.19
C LYS A 161 20.57 2.70 6.19
N LYS A 162 19.75 3.72 5.95
CA LYS A 162 18.57 3.98 6.80
C LYS A 162 17.52 2.86 6.67
N SER A 163 17.30 2.35 5.46
CA SER A 163 16.40 1.20 5.23
C SER A 163 16.80 -0.01 6.06
N ILE A 164 18.08 -0.39 6.09
CA ILE A 164 18.55 -1.57 6.86
C ILE A 164 18.51 -1.37 8.38
N VAL A 165 18.58 -0.13 8.86
CA VAL A 165 18.40 0.18 10.30
C VAL A 165 16.95 -0.10 10.71
N LEU A 166 15.99 0.24 9.85
CA LEU A 166 14.56 0.07 10.09
C LEU A 166 14.07 -1.35 9.75
N ASN A 167 14.68 -1.98 8.74
CA ASN A 167 14.40 -3.34 8.30
C ASN A 167 15.71 -4.11 8.05
N PRO A 168 16.28 -4.73 9.10
CA PRO A 168 17.53 -5.48 8.99
C PRO A 168 17.48 -6.66 8.02
N GLU A 169 16.30 -7.15 7.64
CA GLU A 169 16.13 -8.29 6.73
C GLU A 169 16.07 -7.88 5.25
N ASN A 170 16.20 -6.58 4.93
CA ASN A 170 16.24 -6.11 3.54
C ASN A 170 17.57 -6.54 2.86
N GLY A 171 17.55 -7.73 2.27
CA GLY A 171 18.70 -8.33 1.58
C GLY A 171 19.12 -7.57 0.33
N ASP A 172 18.20 -6.91 -0.37
CA ASP A 172 18.51 -6.17 -1.58
C ASP A 172 19.22 -4.84 -1.25
N ALA A 173 18.76 -4.12 -0.23
CA ALA A 173 19.49 -2.96 0.30
C ALA A 173 20.92 -3.32 0.72
N LYS A 174 21.12 -4.47 1.40
CA LYS A 174 22.46 -4.94 1.79
C LYS A 174 23.39 -5.14 0.58
N LYS A 175 22.88 -5.74 -0.51
CA LYS A 175 23.66 -5.93 -1.75
C LYS A 175 24.07 -4.60 -2.37
N ILE A 176 23.15 -3.64 -2.47
CA ILE A 176 23.44 -2.32 -3.05
C ILE A 176 24.43 -1.55 -2.16
N ILE A 177 24.30 -1.61 -0.84
CA ILE A 177 25.28 -1.00 0.09
C ILE A 177 26.68 -1.57 -0.15
N ALA A 178 26.81 -2.89 -0.27
CA ALA A 178 28.11 -3.53 -0.52
C ALA A 178 28.71 -3.08 -1.87
N GLU A 179 27.89 -3.04 -2.93
CA GLU A 179 28.31 -2.55 -4.24
C GLU A 179 28.79 -1.10 -4.19
N LEU A 180 28.02 -0.22 -3.55
CA LEU A 180 28.31 1.20 -3.46
C LEU A 180 29.51 1.50 -2.56
N SER A 181 29.69 0.76 -1.47
CA SER A 181 30.78 0.97 -0.52
C SER A 181 32.12 0.45 -1.02
N SER A 182 32.13 -0.47 -2.00
CA SER A 182 33.35 -0.99 -2.63
C SER A 182 33.99 -0.06 -3.66
N LYS A 183 33.31 1.04 -4.01
CA LYS A 183 33.73 2.00 -5.05
C LYS A 183 34.32 3.30 -4.48
N PHE A 184 34.57 3.34 -3.17
CA PHE A 184 35.25 4.41 -2.43
C PHE A 184 36.44 3.80 -1.68
#